data_AF-A0A318I7Q3-F1
#
_entry.id   AF-A0A318I7Q3-F1
#
_cell.length_a   1.000
_cell.length_b   1.000
_cell.length_c   1.000
_cell.angle_alpha   90.00
_cell.angle_beta   90.00
_cell.angle_gamma   90.00
#
_symmetry.space_group_name_H-M   'P 1'
#
loop_
_entity.id
_entity.type
_entity.pdbx_description
1 polymer ?
#
loop_
_entity_poly.entity_id
_entity_poly.type
_entity_poly.pdbx_seq_one_letter_code
_entity_poly.pdbx_strand_id
1 'polypeptide(L)'
;ENRLTIYLEEKKQIPSKYKDCKYKASGFMEPRIIEDYPVRDNLLSLNLKRRRWDVLLDKKWIKVSREWDEFIAQGTRISKEFAAFLKEID
;
A
#
# COMPACT_ATOMS: atom_id res chain seq x y z
N GLU A 1 5.65 -26.65 4.76
CA GLU A 1 5.59 -25.21 5.12
C GLU A 1 4.22 -24.67 4.73
N ASN A 2 3.46 -24.13 5.67
CA ASN A 2 2.18 -23.50 5.36
C ASN A 2 2.47 -22.03 5.03
N ARG A 3 2.10 -21.57 3.85
CA ARG A 3 2.22 -20.17 3.44
C ARG A 3 0.84 -19.56 3.37
N LEU A 4 0.58 -18.55 4.19
CA LEU A 4 -0.65 -17.78 4.15
C LEU A 4 -0.41 -16.58 3.22
N THR A 5 -1.09 -16.54 2.08
CA THR A 5 -1.04 -15.36 1.19
C THR A 5 -2.32 -14.55 1.34
N ILE A 6 -2.20 -13.28 1.71
CA ILE A 6 -3.32 -12.34 1.78
C ILE A 6 -3.20 -11.37 0.61
N TYR A 7 -4.26 -11.28 -0.20
CA TYR A 7 -4.34 -10.32 -1.30
C TYR A 7 -5.16 -9.11 -0.85
N LEU A 8 -4.53 -7.93 -0.93
CA LEU A 8 -5.14 -6.66 -0.56
C LEU A 8 -5.17 -5.76 -1.78
N GLU A 9 -6.35 -5.24 -2.11
CA GLU A 9 -6.51 -4.27 -3.20
C GLU A 9 -6.93 -2.91 -2.65
N GLU A 10 -6.26 -1.85 -3.10
CA GLU A 10 -6.67 -0.51 -2.73
C GLU A 10 -8.09 -0.20 -3.26
N LYS A 11 -8.94 0.25 -2.32
CA LYS A 11 -10.29 0.74 -2.61
C LYS A 11 -10.25 1.83 -3.67
N LYS A 12 -11.36 2.00 -4.39
CA LYS A 12 -11.53 3.06 -5.40
C LYS A 12 -11.77 4.42 -4.72
N GLN A 13 -10.81 4.87 -3.92
CA GLN A 13 -10.84 6.14 -3.22
C GLN A 13 -9.58 6.95 -3.60
N ILE A 14 -9.80 8.12 -4.19
CA ILE A 14 -8.76 9.08 -4.54
C ILE A 14 -8.12 9.61 -3.23
N PRO A 15 -6.80 9.88 -3.19
CA PRO A 15 -6.19 10.59 -2.08
C PRO A 15 -6.90 11.93 -1.83
N SER A 16 -7.13 12.28 -0.56
CA SER A 16 -7.89 13.49 -0.18
C SER A 16 -7.34 14.77 -0.83
N LYS A 17 -6.01 14.84 -1.04
CA LYS A 17 -5.34 15.95 -1.72
C LYS A 17 -5.79 16.20 -3.16
N TYR A 18 -6.43 15.23 -3.82
CA TYR A 18 -6.92 15.35 -5.20
C TYR A 18 -8.45 15.17 -5.31
N LYS A 19 -9.17 15.22 -4.18
CA LYS A 19 -10.63 14.99 -4.16
C LYS A 19 -11.39 15.99 -5.02
N ASP A 20 -10.92 17.24 -5.05
CA ASP A 20 -11.53 18.34 -5.81
C ASP A 20 -10.99 18.48 -7.24
N CYS A 21 -9.98 17.67 -7.61
CA CYS A 21 -9.43 17.66 -8.96
C CYS A 21 -10.23 16.75 -9.88
N LYS A 22 -10.19 17.00 -11.20
CA LYS A 22 -10.66 15.99 -12.17
C LYS A 22 -9.69 14.81 -12.17
N TYR A 23 -10.20 13.61 -11.95
CA TYR A 23 -9.38 12.40 -11.90
C TYR A 23 -10.01 11.24 -12.70
N LYS A 24 -9.16 10.30 -13.13
CA LYS A 24 -9.54 9.04 -13.77
C LYS A 24 -8.78 7.90 -13.11
N ALA A 25 -9.46 6.77 -12.87
CA ALA A 25 -8.78 5.56 -12.41
C ALA A 25 -7.96 4.98 -13.57
N SER A 26 -6.64 4.90 -13.40
CA SER A 26 -5.67 4.46 -14.42
C SER A 26 -5.25 2.99 -14.24
N GLY A 27 -6.01 2.24 -13.43
CA GLY A 27 -5.74 0.84 -13.10
C GLY A 27 -4.94 0.68 -11.81
N PHE A 28 -4.05 -0.32 -11.78
CA PHE A 28 -3.22 -0.65 -10.63
C PHE A 28 -1.73 -0.58 -10.99
N MET A 29 -0.90 -0.36 -9.98
CA MET A 29 0.54 -0.55 -10.08
C MET A 29 0.90 -2.02 -9.88
N GLU A 30 2.16 -2.36 -10.18
CA GLU A 30 2.66 -3.70 -9.90
C GLU A 30 2.45 -4.03 -8.42
N PRO A 31 1.90 -5.23 -8.13
CA PRO A 31 1.63 -5.62 -6.76
C PRO A 31 2.93 -5.66 -5.97
N ARG A 32 2.90 -5.09 -4.76
CA ARG A 32 4.02 -5.17 -3.83
C ARG A 32 3.80 -6.36 -2.93
N ILE A 33 4.74 -7.30 -2.93
CA ILE A 33 4.75 -8.44 -2.02
C ILE A 33 5.56 -8.04 -0.79
N ILE A 34 4.94 -8.15 0.37
CA ILE A 34 5.58 -8.02 1.68
C ILE A 34 5.56 -9.40 2.30
N GLU A 35 6.74 -9.97 2.52
CA GLU A 35 6.92 -11.24 3.21
C GLU A 35 7.20 -10.94 4.68
N ASP A 36 6.52 -11.65 5.57
CA ASP A 36 6.58 -11.46 7.01
C ASP A 36 6.79 -12.79 7.74
N TYR A 37 7.47 -12.73 8.88
CA TYR A 37 7.83 -13.88 9.72
C TYR A 37 6.63 -14.30 10.59
N PRO A 38 6.51 -15.58 10.99
CA PRO A 38 5.25 -16.27 10.94
C PRO A 38 4.30 -15.86 12.07
N VAL A 39 3.11 -15.43 11.68
CA VAL A 39 1.95 -15.48 12.57
C VAL A 39 1.60 -16.96 12.74
N ARG A 40 1.94 -17.55 13.90
CA ARG A 40 1.63 -18.96 14.26
C ARG A 40 2.27 -19.99 13.32
N ASP A 41 3.60 -19.94 13.15
CA ASP A 41 4.42 -20.90 12.37
C ASP A 41 4.16 -20.95 10.84
N ASN A 42 3.38 -20.03 10.29
CA ASN A 42 3.10 -19.94 8.85
C ASN A 42 3.77 -18.72 8.21
N LEU A 43 4.47 -18.91 7.09
CA LEU A 43 5.05 -17.81 6.32
C LEU A 43 3.92 -16.92 5.77
N LEU A 44 3.88 -15.64 6.14
CA LEU A 44 2.84 -14.72 5.70
C LEU A 44 3.33 -13.90 4.49
N SER A 45 2.54 -13.89 3.43
CA SER A 45 2.79 -13.07 2.25
C SER A 45 1.62 -12.11 2.02
N LEU A 46 1.85 -10.81 2.19
CA LEU A 46 0.88 -9.77 1.86
C LEU A 46 1.15 -9.29 0.44
N ASN A 47 0.18 -9.49 -0.44
CA ASN A 47 0.24 -9.02 -1.83
C ASN A 47 -0.66 -7.80 -2.00
N LEU A 48 -0.05 -6.61 -2.07
CA LEU A 48 -0.75 -5.33 -2.11
C LEU A 48 -0.82 -4.79 -3.54
N LYS A 49 -2.03 -4.75 -4.11
CA LYS A 49 -2.30 -4.02 -5.37
C LYS A 49 -2.66 -2.57 -5.08
N ARG A 50 -1.73 -1.68 -5.41
CA ARG A 50 -1.89 -0.23 -5.26
C ARG A 50 -2.59 0.35 -6.49
N ARG A 51 -3.49 1.30 -6.29
CA ARG A 51 -4.26 1.94 -7.36
C ARG A 51 -3.52 3.13 -7.94
N ARG A 52 -3.62 3.29 -9.26
CA ARG A 52 -3.08 4.43 -10.00
C ARG A 52 -4.22 5.35 -10.42
N TRP A 53 -3.98 6.64 -10.28
CA TRP A 53 -4.92 7.69 -10.65
C TRP A 53 -4.23 8.63 -11.62
N ASP A 54 -4.94 9.02 -12.67
CA ASP A 54 -4.56 10.17 -13.48
C ASP A 54 -5.35 11.37 -12.91
N VAL A 55 -4.64 12.43 -12.52
CA VAL A 55 -5.23 13.65 -11.98
C VAL A 55 -4.88 14.82 -12.89
N LEU A 56 -5.87 15.66 -13.20
CA LEU A 56 -5.68 16.86 -13.98
C LEU A 56 -5.28 18.02 -13.06
N LEU A 57 -4.03 18.45 -13.19
CA LEU A 57 -3.45 19.60 -12.48
C LEU A 57 -2.85 20.55 -13.51
N ASP A 58 -3.14 21.85 -13.40
CA ASP A 58 -2.61 22.89 -14.30
C ASP A 58 -2.74 22.54 -15.80
N LYS A 59 -3.90 21.98 -16.18
CA LYS A 59 -4.23 21.50 -17.54
C LYS A 59 -3.37 20.33 -18.05
N LYS A 60 -2.62 19.65 -17.18
CA LYS A 60 -1.83 18.46 -17.51
C LYS A 60 -2.27 17.25 -16.68
N TRP A 61 -2.36 16.09 -17.33
CA TRP A 61 -2.62 14.84 -16.63
C TRP A 61 -1.34 14.33 -15.99
N ILE A 62 -1.35 14.21 -14.67
CA ILE A 62 -0.26 13.61 -13.91
C ILE A 62 -0.69 12.28 -13.32
N LYS A 63 0.23 11.32 -13.29
CA LYS A 63 0.01 10.02 -12.66
C LYS A 63 0.31 10.14 -11.19
N VAL A 64 -0.67 9.86 -10.35
CA VAL A 64 -0.53 9.86 -8.90
C VAL A 64 -0.95 8.53 -8.33
N SER A 65 -0.37 8.22 -7.19
CA SER A 65 -0.78 7.09 -6.35
C SER A 65 -0.75 7.55 -4.90
N ARG A 66 -1.36 6.77 -4.01
CA ARG A 66 -1.21 7.03 -2.57
C ARG A 66 0.26 6.86 -2.21
N GLU A 67 0.84 7.84 -1.52
CA GLU A 67 2.18 7.72 -0.96
C GLU A 67 2.11 6.75 0.23
N TRP A 68 2.95 5.72 0.20
CA TRP A 68 3.02 4.66 1.24
C TRP A 68 4.24 4.82 2.14
N ASP A 69 5.09 5.82 1.93
CA ASP A 69 6.28 6.06 2.77
C ASP A 69 5.89 6.39 4.22
N GLU A 70 4.69 6.93 4.45
CA GLU A 70 4.12 7.07 5.78
C GLU A 70 3.64 5.76 6.39
N PHE A 71 3.24 4.79 5.56
CA PHE A 71 2.73 3.50 6.00
C PHE A 71 3.84 2.48 6.24
N ILE A 72 5.03 2.65 5.68
CA ILE A 72 6.16 1.72 5.78
C ILE A 72 7.14 2.28 6.82
N ALA A 73 7.55 1.48 7.80
CA ALA A 73 8.57 1.90 8.74
C ALA A 73 9.91 2.07 8.02
N GLN A 74 10.50 3.25 8.18
CA GLN A 74 11.74 3.64 7.52
C GLN A 74 12.83 2.59 7.77
N GLY A 75 13.37 2.00 6.70
CA GLY A 75 14.38 0.93 6.79
C GLY A 75 13.83 -0.50 6.91
N THR A 76 12.50 -0.69 6.94
CA THR A 76 11.88 -2.02 6.96
C THR A 76 10.95 -2.22 5.77
N ARG A 77 10.68 -3.47 5.40
CA ARG A 77 9.62 -3.81 4.43
C ARG A 77 8.23 -3.87 5.09
N ILE A 78 8.11 -3.43 6.34
CA ILE A 78 6.95 -3.66 7.21
C ILE A 78 6.20 -2.35 7.44
N SER A 79 4.90 -2.41 7.72
CA SER A 79 4.13 -1.20 8.00
C SER A 79 4.53 -0.55 9.33
N LYS A 80 4.37 0.78 9.46
CA LYS A 80 4.66 1.50 10.72
C LYS A 80 3.82 0.99 11.87
N GLU A 81 2.55 0.70 11.62
CA GLU A 81 1.61 0.15 12.61
C GLU A 81 2.08 -1.21 13.12
N PHE A 82 2.58 -2.07 12.22
CA PHE A 82 3.10 -3.38 12.60
C PHE A 82 4.48 -3.30 13.27
N ALA A 83 5.35 -2.42 12.80
CA ALA A 83 6.62 -2.15 13.48
C ALA A 83 6.42 -1.55 14.88
N ALA A 84 5.39 -0.72 15.07
CA ALA A 84 4.99 -0.18 16.37
C ALA A 84 4.44 -1.29 17.28
N PHE A 85 3.56 -2.16 16.77
CA PHE A 85 3.08 -3.34 17.49
C PHE A 85 4.22 -4.23 18.00
N LEU A 86 5.25 -4.48 17.17
CA LEU A 86 6.42 -5.26 17.59
C LEU A 86 7.23 -4.55 18.68
N LYS A 87 7.38 -3.22 18.61
CA LYS A 87 8.09 -2.43 19.62
C LYS A 87 7.38 -2.32 20.95
N GLU A 88 6.07 -2.55 21.00
CA GLU A 88 5.29 -2.59 22.25
C GLU A 88 5.37 -3.96 22.97
N ILE A 89 5.93 -4.98 22.31
CA ILE A 89 6.12 -6.33 22.88
C ILE A 89 7.52 -6.50 23.51
N ASP A 90 8.47 -5.60 23.20
CA ASP A 90 9.78 -5.46 23.86
C ASP A 90 9.69 -4.57 25.12
#